data_AF-A0A917XLV3-F1
#
_entry.id   AF-A0A917XLV3-F1
#
_cell.length_a   1.000
_cell.length_b   1.000
_cell.length_c   1.000
_cell.angle_alpha   90.00
_cell.angle_beta   90.00
_cell.angle_gamma   90.00
#
_symmetry.space_group_name_H-M   'P 1'
#
loop_
_entity.id
_entity.type
_entity.pdbx_description
1 polymer ?
#
loop_
_entity_poly.entity_id
_entity_poly.type
_entity_poly.pdbx_seq_one_letter_code
_entity_poly.pdbx_strand_id
1 'polypeptide(L)'
;MTTETSGCFRPHCRFSPTLRLTRSGSLEISSWCSDACRDWTVAAVANARSEFTPETEREAHRLCLIRQLLDIRDNADDVTFSAPTTPVTAPATDETEA
;
A
#
# COMPACT_ATOMS: atom_id res chain seq x y z
N MET A 1 15.71 24.41 16.08
CA MET A 1 15.85 23.01 15.64
C MET A 1 14.70 22.71 14.70
N THR A 2 14.92 22.81 13.40
CA THR A 2 13.94 22.38 12.39
C THR A 2 13.98 20.87 12.37
N THR A 3 13.00 20.23 13.01
CA THR A 3 12.75 18.80 12.84
C THR A 3 12.30 18.61 11.39
N GLU A 4 13.27 18.47 10.48
CA GLU A 4 13.02 17.93 9.16
C GLU A 4 12.23 16.65 9.38
N THR A 5 10.94 16.71 9.06
CA THR A 5 10.05 15.59 9.26
C THR A 5 10.44 14.61 8.16
N SER A 6 11.40 13.74 8.46
CA SER A 6 11.86 12.72 7.53
C SER A 6 10.61 11.94 7.13
N GLY A 7 10.29 11.95 5.83
CA GLY A 7 9.19 11.16 5.30
C GLY A 7 9.40 9.67 5.59
N CYS A 8 8.39 8.85 5.31
CA CYS A 8 8.56 7.41 5.35
C CYS A 8 9.81 6.97 4.57
N PHE A 9 10.58 6.05 5.13
CA PHE A 9 11.83 5.57 4.51
C PHE A 9 11.62 4.79 3.20
N ARG A 10 10.38 4.41 2.86
CA ARG A 10 10.10 3.80 1.55
C ARG A 10 10.30 4.87 0.46
N PRO A 11 11.13 4.62 -0.57
CA PRO A 11 11.33 5.57 -1.66
C PRO A 11 10.00 6.01 -2.28
N HIS A 12 9.87 7.31 -2.54
CA HIS A 12 8.69 7.94 -3.15
C HIS A 12 7.38 7.86 -2.33
N CYS A 13 7.41 7.33 -1.10
CA CYS A 13 6.25 7.33 -0.22
C CYS A 13 6.01 8.75 0.31
N ARG A 14 4.81 9.29 0.11
CA ARG A 14 4.43 10.64 0.56
C ARG A 14 3.96 10.72 2.01
N PHE A 15 3.75 9.58 2.66
CA PHE A 15 3.20 9.52 4.00
C PHE A 15 4.26 9.77 5.07
N SER A 16 3.88 10.51 6.12
CA SER A 16 4.70 10.71 7.29
C SER A 16 4.87 9.42 8.09
N PRO A 17 5.98 9.25 8.81
CA PRO A 17 6.17 8.10 9.68
C PRO A 17 5.17 8.08 10.85
N THR A 18 4.83 6.89 11.35
CA THR A 18 3.80 6.72 12.39
C THR A 18 4.39 6.57 13.78
N LEU A 19 3.65 7.03 14.79
CA LEU A 19 3.96 6.72 16.19
C LEU A 19 3.59 5.26 16.47
N ARG A 20 4.51 4.53 17.11
CA ARG A 20 4.27 3.17 17.60
C ARG A 20 4.44 3.14 19.11
N LEU A 21 3.52 2.44 19.76
CA LEU A 21 3.65 2.11 21.18
C LEU A 21 4.56 0.89 21.31
N THR A 22 5.63 1.02 22.06
CA THR A 22 6.55 -0.08 22.36
C THR A 22 5.96 -1.01 23.41
N ARG A 23 6.56 -2.19 23.58
CA ARG A 23 6.17 -3.15 24.63
C ARG A 23 6.41 -2.61 26.05
N SER A 24 7.31 -1.63 26.22
CA SER A 24 7.55 -0.95 27.49
C SER A 24 6.59 0.22 27.74
N GLY A 25 5.66 0.50 26.81
CA GLY A 25 4.70 1.59 26.92
C GLY A 25 5.23 2.96 26.52
N SER A 26 6.45 3.05 25.95
CA SER A 26 6.96 4.29 25.37
C SER A 26 6.39 4.51 23.96
N LEU A 27 6.23 5.78 23.58
CA LEU A 27 5.92 6.16 22.20
C LEU A 27 7.21 6.41 21.44
N GLU A 28 7.40 5.69 20.35
CA GLU A 28 8.54 5.86 19.44
C GLU A 28 8.03 6.28 18.05
N ILE A 29 8.77 7.18 17.40
CA ILE A 29 8.52 7.52 16.00
C ILE A 29 9.14 6.40 15.16
N SER A 30 8.30 5.56 14.55
CA SER A 30 8.75 4.61 13.53
C SER A 30 9.32 5.39 12.35
N SER A 31 10.38 4.91 11.70
CA SER A 31 10.87 5.50 10.43
C SER A 31 9.96 5.20 9.23
N TRP A 32 8.90 4.43 9.44
CA TRP A 32 7.99 3.93 8.41
C TRP A 32 6.55 4.34 8.71
N CYS A 33 5.78 4.67 7.66
CA CYS A 33 4.35 4.97 7.80
C CYS A 33 3.50 3.70 8.02
N SER A 34 3.96 2.52 7.61
CA SER A 34 3.25 1.24 7.78
C SER A 34 4.21 0.07 7.76
N ASP A 35 3.81 -1.06 8.37
CA ASP A 35 4.59 -2.31 8.32
C ASP A 35 4.83 -2.76 6.87
N ALA A 36 3.85 -2.63 5.99
CA ALA A 36 4.01 -2.96 4.58
C ALA A 36 5.13 -2.16 3.86
N CYS A 37 5.34 -0.89 4.22
CA CYS A 37 6.43 -0.08 3.66
C CYS A 37 7.80 -0.57 4.16
N ARG A 38 7.88 -0.95 5.44
CA ARG A 38 9.09 -1.54 6.02
C ARG A 38 9.40 -2.87 5.36
N ASP A 39 8.43 -3.78 5.36
CA ASP A 39 8.62 -5.17 4.93
C ASP A 39 8.97 -5.23 3.45
N TRP A 40 8.31 -4.42 2.60
CA TRP A 40 8.69 -4.29 1.20
C TRP A 40 10.12 -3.77 1.02
N THR A 41 10.51 -2.72 1.75
CA THR A 41 11.85 -2.12 1.59
C THR A 41 12.95 -3.09 2.05
N VAL A 42 12.73 -3.80 3.16
CA VAL A 42 13.66 -4.83 3.65
C VAL A 42 13.82 -5.94 2.61
N ALA A 43 12.71 -6.44 2.05
CA ALA A 43 12.74 -7.48 1.04
C ALA A 43 13.40 -7.00 -0.27
N ALA A 44 13.14 -5.76 -0.71
CA ALA A 44 13.76 -5.18 -1.89
C ALA A 44 15.28 -5.03 -1.75
N VAL A 45 15.76 -4.55 -0.59
CA VAL A 45 17.20 -4.46 -0.31
C VAL A 45 17.85 -5.84 -0.22
N ALA A 46 17.17 -6.81 0.39
CA ALA A 46 17.66 -8.19 0.46
C ALA A 46 17.77 -8.80 -0.95
N ASN A 47 16.74 -8.67 -1.77
CA ASN A 47 16.72 -9.18 -3.15
C ASN A 47 17.82 -8.53 -4.01
N ALA A 48 18.01 -7.21 -3.90
CA ALA A 48 19.06 -6.48 -4.64
C ALA A 48 20.49 -6.87 -4.23
N ARG A 49 20.68 -7.46 -3.04
CA ARG A 49 21.98 -7.94 -2.56
C ARG A 49 22.21 -9.42 -2.84
N SER A 50 21.19 -10.16 -3.23
CA SER A 50 21.29 -11.59 -3.53
C SER A 50 21.95 -11.81 -4.89
N GLU A 51 22.57 -12.98 -5.04
CA GLU A 51 23.02 -13.44 -6.36
C GLU A 51 21.83 -13.63 -7.31
N PHE A 52 22.08 -13.42 -8.61
CA PHE A 52 21.05 -13.63 -9.61
C PHE A 52 20.76 -15.12 -9.78
N THR A 53 19.52 -15.51 -9.51
CA THR A 53 18.96 -16.83 -9.76
C THR A 53 17.52 -16.69 -10.27
N PRO A 54 16.94 -17.72 -10.90
CA PRO A 54 15.53 -17.68 -11.30
C PRO A 54 14.57 -17.40 -10.13
N GLU A 55 14.93 -17.83 -8.91
CA GLU A 55 14.16 -17.55 -7.69
C GLU A 55 14.25 -16.07 -7.29
N THR A 56 15.43 -15.46 -7.36
CA THR A 56 15.59 -14.04 -7.02
C THR A 56 14.96 -13.14 -8.07
N GLU A 57 14.97 -13.53 -9.35
CA GLU A 57 14.20 -12.87 -10.41
C GLU A 57 12.69 -12.94 -10.14
N ARG A 58 12.15 -14.12 -9.82
CA ARG A 58 10.74 -14.29 -9.46
C ARG A 58 10.34 -13.41 -8.27
N GLU A 59 11.19 -13.34 -7.25
CA GLU A 59 10.93 -12.49 -6.10
C GLU A 59 11.01 -11.00 -6.45
N ALA A 60 11.91 -10.58 -7.35
CA ALA A 60 11.96 -9.22 -7.86
C ALA A 60 10.65 -8.84 -8.58
N HIS A 61 10.10 -9.74 -9.40
CA HIS A 61 8.79 -9.54 -10.03
C HIS A 61 7.67 -9.40 -9.00
N ARG A 62 7.66 -10.24 -7.96
CA ARG A 62 6.69 -10.14 -6.86
C ARG A 62 6.79 -8.79 -6.14
N LEU A 63 8.02 -8.34 -5.83
CA LEU A 63 8.27 -7.06 -5.18
C LEU A 63 7.84 -5.88 -6.06
N CYS A 64 7.96 -5.98 -7.38
CA CYS A 64 7.44 -4.99 -8.32
C CYS A 64 5.92 -4.83 -8.20
N LEU A 65 5.18 -5.94 -8.14
CA LEU A 65 3.72 -5.92 -7.95
C LEU A 65 3.33 -5.31 -6.60
N ILE A 66 4.02 -5.69 -5.52
CA ILE A 66 3.76 -5.12 -4.19
C ILE A 66 4.02 -3.61 -4.19
N ARG A 67 5.08 -3.16 -4.86
CA ARG A 67 5.36 -1.72 -5.02
C ARG A 67 4.20 -1.01 -5.69
N GLN A 68 3.69 -1.54 -6.80
CA GLN A 68 2.55 -0.94 -7.50
C GLN A 68 1.32 -0.80 -6.61
N LEU A 69 1.00 -1.81 -5.79
CA LEU A 69 -0.11 -1.75 -4.85
C LEU A 69 0.11 -0.68 -3.76
N LEU A 70 1.35 -0.53 -3.28
CA LEU A 70 1.70 0.51 -2.32
C LEU A 70 1.64 1.91 -2.96
N ASP A 71 2.06 2.04 -4.22
CA ASP A 71 2.02 3.31 -4.96
C ASP A 71 0.57 3.72 -5.29
N ILE A 72 -0.33 2.76 -5.53
CA ILE A 72 -1.78 2.98 -5.65
C ILE A 72 -2.37 3.52 -4.35
N ARG A 73 -2.03 2.92 -3.21
CA ARG A 73 -2.49 3.43 -1.90
C ARG A 73 -2.03 4.88 -1.70
N ASP A 74 -0.81 5.16 -2.12
CA ASP A 74 -0.25 6.50 -2.04
C ASP A 74 -0.95 7.45 -3.03
N ASN A 75 -1.47 7.00 -4.18
CA ASN A 75 -2.20 7.82 -5.17
C ASN A 75 -3.59 7.27 -5.46
N ALA A 76 -4.44 7.15 -4.44
CA ALA A 76 -5.75 6.52 -4.57
C ALA A 76 -6.64 7.18 -5.64
N ASP A 77 -6.44 8.47 -5.91
CA ASP A 77 -7.17 9.24 -6.92
C ASP A 77 -6.82 8.83 -8.37
N ASP A 78 -5.67 8.17 -8.59
CA ASP A 78 -5.24 7.71 -9.92
C ASP A 78 -5.85 6.35 -10.31
N VAL A 79 -6.59 5.71 -9.40
CA VAL A 79 -7.28 4.44 -9.67
C VAL A 79 -8.76 4.72 -9.94
N THR A 80 -9.09 4.92 -11.22
CA THR A 80 -10.49 4.82 -11.68
C THR A 80 -10.95 3.36 -11.55
N PHE A 81 -11.61 3.05 -10.44
CA PHE A 81 -12.36 1.82 -10.31
C PHE A 81 -13.66 2.00 -11.10
N SER A 82 -13.71 1.54 -12.34
CA SER A 82 -14.97 1.42 -13.07
C SER A 82 -15.81 0.38 -12.35
N ALA A 83 -16.70 0.83 -11.46
CA ALA A 83 -17.68 -0.06 -10.83
C ALA A 83 -18.46 -0.78 -11.95
N PRO A 84 -18.64 -2.11 -11.88
CA PRO A 84 -19.52 -2.80 -12.80
C PRO A 84 -20.91 -2.20 -12.63
N THR A 85 -21.37 -1.46 -13.65
CA THR A 85 -22.70 -0.90 -13.67
C THR A 85 -23.66 -2.05 -13.95
N THR A 86 -24.03 -2.81 -12.92
CA THR A 86 -25.18 -3.71 -13.04
C THR A 86 -26.40 -2.81 -13.18
N PRO A 87 -27.14 -2.83 -14.30
CA PRO A 87 -28.38 -2.08 -14.38
C PRO A 87 -29.34 -2.69 -13.35
N VAL A 88 -29.70 -1.90 -12.34
CA VAL A 88 -30.81 -2.22 -11.44
C VAL A 88 -32.08 -2.06 -12.28
N THR A 89 -32.53 -3.15 -12.87
CA THR A 89 -33.89 -3.23 -13.43
C THR A 89 -34.84 -3.06 -12.25
N ALA A 90 -35.49 -1.91 -12.17
CA ALA A 90 -36.54 -1.67 -11.18
C ALA A 90 -37.62 -2.77 -11.32
N PRO A 91 -38.14 -3.32 -10.21
CA PRO A 91 -39.26 -4.23 -10.28
C PRO A 91 -40.47 -3.47 -10.86
N ALA A 92 -41.09 -4.05 -11.89
CA ALA A 92 -42.33 -3.55 -12.45
C ALA A 92 -43.40 -3.57 -11.33
N THR A 93 -43.92 -2.41 -10.98
CA THR A 93 -45.12 -2.27 -10.15
C THR A 93 -46.31 -2.76 -10.98
N ASP A 94 -46.82 -3.94 -10.62
CA ASP A 94 -48.07 -4.48 -11.11
C ASP A 94 -49.22 -3.82 -10.32
N GLU A 95 -49.73 -2.71 -10.86
CA GLU A 95 -51.01 -2.15 -10.43
C GLU A 95 -52.13 -2.95 -11.12
N THR A 96 -52.53 -4.06 -10.51
CA THR A 96 -53.80 -4.72 -10.86
C THR A 96 -54.84 -4.39 -9.78
N GLU A 97 -55.65 -3.37 -10.06
CA GLU A 97 -56.89 -3.04 -9.36
C GLU A 97 -58.07 -3.46 -10.26
N ALA A 98 -58.78 -4.52 -9.86
CA ALA A 98 -60.22 -4.78 -10.07
C ALA A 98 -60.60 -6.18 -9.58
#